data_AF-A0A1G8NX59-F1
#
_entry.id   AF-A0A1G8NX59-F1
#
_cell.length_a   1.000
_cell.length_b   1.000
_cell.length_c   1.000
_cell.angle_alpha   90.00
_cell.angle_beta   90.00
_cell.angle_gamma   90.00
#
_symmetry.space_group_name_H-M   'P 1'
#
loop_
_entity.id
_entity.type
_entity.pdbx_description
1 polymer ?
#
loop_
_entity_poly.entity_id
_entity_poly.type
_entity_poly.pdbx_seq_one_letter_code
_entity_poly.pdbx_strand_id
1 'polypeptide(L)'
;MLLPLAVLLALLLLAGLRAGQHAAQLSESDAMAPYVARHVQEGGARTDCSGRPGQGPVWIVLRCEGAAGGAVYDIDRRGGLLARQQIRPRPRT
;
A
#
# COMPACT_ATOMS: atom_id res chain seq x y z
N MET A 1 -32.63 30.24 9.10
CA MET A 1 -31.88 29.46 10.12
C MET A 1 -31.32 28.13 9.60
N LEU A 2 -31.19 27.91 8.29
CA LEU A 2 -30.63 26.66 7.72
C LEU A 2 -29.14 26.75 7.36
N LEU A 3 -28.54 27.93 7.48
CA LEU A 3 -27.15 28.19 7.15
C LEU A 3 -26.15 27.21 7.80
N PRO A 4 -26.22 26.90 9.12
CA PRO A 4 -25.25 25.98 9.73
C PRO A 4 -25.40 24.54 9.20
N LEU A 5 -26.62 24.10 8.93
CA LEU A 5 -26.88 22.78 8.34
C LEU A 5 -26.34 22.71 6.90
N ALA A 6 -26.55 23.75 6.10
CA ALA A 6 -26.04 23.83 4.74
C ALA A 6 -24.50 23.81 4.71
N VAL A 7 -23.84 24.53 5.64
CA VAL A 7 -22.38 24.50 5.77
C VAL A 7 -21.89 23.11 6.16
N LEU A 8 -22.53 22.45 7.13
CA LEU A 8 -22.15 21.09 7.54
C LEU A 8 -22.27 20.10 6.38
N LEU A 9 -23.37 20.15 5.63
CA LEU A 9 -23.59 19.29 4.47
C LEU A 9 -22.55 19.54 3.37
N ALA A 10 -22.21 20.80 3.10
CA ALA A 10 -21.18 21.15 2.12
C ALA A 10 -19.80 20.62 2.52
N LEU A 11 -19.44 20.70 3.81
CA LEU A 11 -18.19 20.15 4.34
C LEU A 11 -18.14 18.62 4.23
N LEU A 12 -19.23 17.93 4.58
CA LEU A 12 -19.34 16.48 4.44
C LEU A 12 -19.22 16.04 2.98
N LEU A 13 -19.89 16.75 2.05
CA LEU A 13 -19.81 16.47 0.62
C LEU A 13 -18.39 16.66 0.11
N LEU A 14 -17.72 17.76 0.48
CA LEU A 14 -16.34 18.04 0.09
C LEU A 14 -15.36 16.99 0.64
N ALA A 15 -15.53 16.57 1.89
CA ALA A 15 -14.72 15.53 2.51
C ALA A 15 -14.92 14.18 1.82
N GLY A 16 -16.17 13.80 1.54
CA GLY A 16 -16.51 12.58 0.81
C GLY A 16 -15.94 12.55 -0.60
N LEU A 17 -16.07 13.66 -1.34
CA LEU A 17 -15.51 13.80 -2.68
C LEU A 17 -13.98 13.67 -2.69
N ARG A 18 -13.28 14.32 -1.74
CA ARG A 18 -11.82 14.18 -1.62
C ARG A 18 -11.39 12.76 -1.26
N ALA A 19 -12.07 12.14 -0.30
CA ALA A 19 -11.77 10.76 0.07
C ALA A 19 -12.00 9.79 -1.10
N GLY A 20 -13.09 9.99 -1.85
CA GLY A 20 -13.40 9.21 -3.05
C GLY A 20 -12.37 9.40 -4.16
N GLN A 21 -11.92 10.63 -4.42
CA GLN A 21 -10.88 10.91 -5.40
C GLN A 21 -9.55 10.23 -5.04
N HIS A 22 -9.10 10.33 -3.78
CA HIS A 22 -7.89 9.64 -3.35
C HIS A 22 -7.98 8.12 -3.51
N ALA A 23 -9.13 7.52 -3.18
CA ALA A 23 -9.34 6.09 -3.36
C ALA A 23 -9.41 5.68 -4.85
N ALA A 24 -9.97 6.53 -5.71
CA ALA A 24 -10.11 6.24 -7.14
C ALA A 24 -8.81 6.45 -7.93
N GLN A 25 -7.94 7.36 -7.48
CA GLN A 25 -6.70 7.72 -8.16
C GLN A 25 -5.48 6.93 -7.67
N LEU A 26 -5.60 6.15 -6.59
CA LEU A 26 -4.50 5.36 -6.08
C LEU A 26 -4.17 4.25 -7.09
N SER A 27 -3.02 4.38 -7.76
CA SER A 27 -2.52 3.33 -8.65
C SER A 27 -1.83 2.21 -7.86
N GLU A 28 -1.74 1.02 -8.44
CA GLU A 28 -1.01 -0.11 -7.83
C GLU A 28 0.46 0.25 -7.57
N SER A 29 1.09 0.98 -8.50
CA SER A 29 2.46 1.48 -8.37
C SER A 29 2.63 2.43 -7.18
N ASP A 30 1.69 3.36 -6.99
CA ASP A 30 1.71 4.31 -5.87
C ASP A 30 1.52 3.60 -4.53
N ALA A 31 0.64 2.60 -4.49
CA ALA A 31 0.41 1.79 -3.30
C ALA A 31 1.65 0.98 -2.90
N MET A 32 2.44 0.49 -3.86
CA MET A 32 3.66 -0.29 -3.59
C MET A 32 4.89 0.58 -3.27
N ALA A 33 4.96 1.81 -3.78
CA ALA A 33 6.16 2.65 -3.73
C ALA A 33 6.76 2.84 -2.32
N PRO A 34 5.98 3.07 -1.24
CA PRO A 34 6.52 3.23 0.11
C PRO A 34 7.23 1.97 0.63
N TYR A 35 6.72 0.79 0.28
CA TYR A 35 7.25 -0.49 0.73
C TYR A 35 8.51 -0.88 -0.06
N VAL A 36 8.53 -0.58 -1.36
CA VAL A 36 9.75 -0.69 -2.18
C VAL A 36 10.84 0.24 -1.65
N ALA A 37 10.50 1.49 -1.33
CA ALA A 37 11.46 2.43 -0.74
C ALA A 37 12.00 1.93 0.61
N ARG A 38 11.14 1.34 1.45
CA ARG A 38 11.57 0.70 2.70
C ARG A 38 12.56 -0.44 2.45
N HIS A 39 12.29 -1.32 1.48
CA HIS A 39 13.22 -2.42 1.16
C HIS A 39 14.59 -1.91 0.70
N VAL A 40 14.60 -0.85 -0.11
CA VAL A 40 15.85 -0.19 -0.53
C VAL A 40 16.61 0.42 0.64
N GLN A 41 15.90 1.06 1.59
CA GLN A 41 16.51 1.57 2.82
C GLN A 41 17.06 0.46 3.72
N GLU A 42 16.46 -0.73 3.69
CA GLU A 42 16.94 -1.93 4.39
C GLU A 42 18.14 -2.61 3.67
N GLY A 43 18.61 -2.05 2.53
CA GLY A 43 19.77 -2.52 1.79
C GLY A 43 19.48 -3.42 0.59
N GLY A 44 18.21 -3.60 0.22
CA GLY A 44 17.81 -4.31 -1.00
C GLY A 44 17.82 -3.43 -2.25
N ALA A 45 17.54 -4.01 -3.41
CA ALA A 45 17.39 -3.28 -4.67
C ALA A 45 15.92 -3.20 -5.09
N ARG A 46 15.57 -2.15 -5.84
CA ARG A 46 14.21 -2.00 -6.40
C ARG A 46 13.83 -3.16 -7.33
N THR A 47 14.82 -3.71 -8.03
CA THR A 47 14.67 -4.87 -8.94
C THR A 47 14.34 -6.17 -8.21
N ASP A 48 14.53 -6.23 -6.90
CA ASP A 48 14.23 -7.40 -6.08
C ASP A 48 12.73 -7.52 -5.78
N CYS A 49 11.95 -6.47 -6.10
CA CYS A 49 10.54 -6.36 -5.78
C CYS A 49 9.63 -6.71 -6.98
N SER A 50 8.61 -7.53 -6.73
CA SER A 50 7.55 -7.85 -7.67
C SER A 50 6.18 -7.77 -7.01
N GLY A 51 5.25 -7.07 -7.65
CA GLY A 51 3.85 -6.98 -7.22
C GLY A 51 2.98 -7.99 -7.96
N ARG A 52 2.05 -8.63 -7.25
CA ARG A 52 1.00 -9.48 -7.84
C ARG A 52 -0.37 -9.15 -7.24
N PRO A 53 -1.47 -9.35 -7.99
CA PRO A 53 -2.81 -9.24 -7.43
C PRO A 53 -3.01 -10.20 -6.24
N GLY A 54 -3.60 -9.68 -5.16
CA GLY A 54 -4.01 -10.45 -3.99
C GLY A 54 -5.41 -11.06 -4.13
N GLN A 55 -5.91 -11.61 -3.03
CA GLN A 55 -7.26 -12.16 -2.94
C GLN A 55 -7.95 -11.69 -1.66
N GLY A 56 -9.28 -11.58 -1.70
CA GLY A 56 -10.10 -11.16 -0.56
C GLY A 56 -9.73 -9.75 -0.07
N PRO A 57 -9.31 -9.56 1.20
CA PRO A 57 -8.95 -8.25 1.72
C PRO A 57 -7.64 -7.70 1.15
N VAL A 58 -6.78 -8.58 0.62
CA VAL A 58 -5.49 -8.19 0.04
C VAL A 58 -5.68 -7.76 -1.40
N TRP A 59 -5.32 -6.52 -1.70
CA TRP A 59 -5.32 -5.99 -3.07
C TRP A 59 -4.04 -6.35 -3.80
N ILE A 60 -2.88 -6.12 -3.18
CA ILE A 60 -1.57 -6.35 -3.79
C ILE A 60 -0.71 -7.14 -2.82
N VAL A 61 -0.10 -8.21 -3.31
CA VAL A 61 0.99 -8.91 -2.63
C VAL A 61 2.29 -8.42 -3.24
N LEU A 62 3.06 -7.64 -2.48
CA LEU A 62 4.38 -7.18 -2.89
C LEU A 62 5.44 -8.08 -2.26
N ARG A 63 6.23 -8.77 -3.08
CA ARG A 63 7.35 -9.59 -2.63
C ARG A 63 8.65 -8.90 -3.02
N CYS A 64 9.48 -8.59 -2.04
CA CYS A 64 10.85 -8.13 -2.25
C CYS A 64 11.82 -9.18 -1.69
N GLU A 65 12.66 -9.77 -2.54
CA GLU A 65 13.57 -10.86 -2.15
C GLU A 65 14.96 -10.66 -2.76
N GLY A 66 15.95 -10.42 -1.90
CA GLY A 66 17.35 -10.21 -2.28
C GLY A 66 18.29 -11.21 -1.59
N ALA A 67 19.60 -11.03 -1.82
CA ALA A 67 20.62 -11.96 -1.31
C ALA A 67 20.68 -12.05 0.23
N ALA A 68 20.28 -10.99 0.94
CA ALA A 68 20.30 -10.91 2.40
C ALA A 68 18.99 -11.39 3.06
N GLY A 69 18.01 -11.85 2.27
CA GLY A 69 16.66 -12.15 2.72
C GLY A 69 15.63 -11.23 2.05
N GLY A 70 14.41 -11.22 2.57
CA GLY A 70 13.33 -10.45 1.94
C GLY A 70 12.12 -10.26 2.82
N ALA A 71 11.07 -9.67 2.25
CA ALA A 71 9.78 -9.53 2.89
C ALA A 71 8.64 -9.60 1.87
N VAL A 72 7.50 -10.09 2.35
CA VAL A 72 6.21 -10.04 1.66
C VAL A 72 5.33 -9.04 2.38
N TYR A 73 4.70 -8.14 1.64
CA TYR A 73 3.78 -7.12 2.11
C TYR A 73 2.41 -7.36 1.50
N ASP A 74 1.41 -7.57 2.34
CA ASP A 74 0.01 -7.65 1.93
C ASP A 74 -0.60 -6.26 2.04
N ILE A 75 -1.01 -5.67 0.92
CA ILE A 75 -1.45 -4.28 0.81
C ILE A 75 -2.95 -4.24 0.50
N ASP A 76 -3.71 -3.40 1.21
CA ASP A 76 -5.14 -3.19 0.97
C ASP A 76 -5.43 -2.19 -0.17
N ARG A 77 -6.70 -2.06 -0.57
CA ARG A 77 -7.17 -1.14 -1.64
C ARG A 77 -6.91 0.34 -1.38
N ARG A 78 -6.52 0.72 -0.16
CA ARG A 78 -6.20 2.08 0.25
C ARG A 78 -4.68 2.30 0.35
N GLY A 79 -3.87 1.31 -0.01
CA GLY A 79 -2.41 1.34 0.11
C GLY A 79 -1.90 1.03 1.53
N GLY A 80 -2.78 0.64 2.45
CA GLY A 80 -2.45 0.25 3.81
C GLY A 80 -1.82 -1.14 3.90
N LEU A 81 -0.98 -1.36 4.90
CA LEU A 81 -0.33 -2.65 5.14
C LEU A 81 -1.22 -3.52 6.04
N LEU A 82 -1.67 -4.66 5.52
CA LEU A 82 -2.42 -5.66 6.28
C LEU A 82 -1.50 -6.60 7.04
N ALA A 83 -0.44 -7.07 6.39
CA ALA A 83 0.53 -7.98 6.98
C ALA A 83 1.92 -7.79 6.37
N ARG A 84 2.96 -8.06 7.16
CA ARG A 84 4.34 -8.20 6.71
C ARG A 84 4.89 -9.53 7.16
N GLN A 85 5.46 -10.28 6.22
CA GLN A 85 6.10 -11.56 6.49
C GLN A 85 7.57 -11.45 6.08
N GLN A 86 8.51 -11.79 6.96
CA GLN A 86 9.93 -11.81 6.62
C GLN A 86 10.28 -13.14 5.93
N ILE A 87 11.00 -13.04 4.82
CA ILE A 87 11.61 -14.18 4.13
C ILE A 87 12.97 -14.37 4.78
N ARG A 88 13.12 -15.43 5.59
CA ARG A 88 14.44 -15.80 6.13
C ARG A 88 15.34 -16.31 5.00
N PRO A 89 16.62 -15.91 4.95
CA PRO A 89 17.57 -16.45 3.99
C PRO A 89 17.71 -17.97 4.18
N ARG A 90 17.58 -18.72 3.08
CA ARG A 90 17.75 -20.18 3.09
C ARG A 90 19.24 -20.51 3.26
N PRO A 91 19.65 -21.34 4.23
CA PRO A 91 21.05 -21.73 4.38
C PRO A 91 21.51 -22.47 3.13
N ARG A 92 22.60 -21.99 2.53
CA ARG A 92 23.23 -22.56 1.34
C ARG A 92 24.09 -23.76 1.81
N THR A 93 23.58 -24.98 1.68
CA THR A 93 24.34 -26.24 1.87
C THR A 93 25.33 -26.47 0.74
#